data_AF-A0A399T3K3-F1
#
_entry.id   AF-A0A399T3K3-F1
#
_cell.length_a   1.000
_cell.length_b   1.000
_cell.length_c   1.000
_cell.angle_alpha   90.00
_cell.angle_beta   90.00
_cell.angle_gamma   90.00
#
_symmetry.space_group_name_H-M   'P 1'
#
loop_
_entity.id
_entity.type
_entity.pdbx_description
1 polymer ?
#
loop_
_entity_poly.entity_id
_entity_poly.type
_entity_poly.pdbx_seq_one_letter_code
_entity_poly.pdbx_strand_id
1 'polypeptide(L)'
;MHPLAHALSGFGLGFSLIAAIGAQNAFILRQGTRREHVLVVVLICAVSDVILIGLGVAGIGALIEAAPVAIVVIRILGAAFLAGYAALSLLRAVAPQGLAAAASAPRAL
;
A
#
# COMPACT_ATOMS: atom_id res chain seq x y z
N MET A 1 23.83 -25.30 -0.89
CA MET A 1 22.55 -25.68 -0.27
C MET A 1 21.68 -24.44 0.05
N HIS A 2 21.35 -23.58 -0.94
CA HIS A 2 20.47 -22.41 -0.73
C HIS A 2 19.18 -22.35 -1.60
N PRO A 3 18.71 -23.40 -2.31
CA PRO A 3 17.53 -23.29 -3.18
C PRO A 3 16.25 -23.01 -2.38
N LEU A 4 16.16 -23.54 -1.15
CA LEU A 4 15.04 -23.31 -0.23
C LEU A 4 14.95 -21.84 0.21
N ALA A 5 16.07 -21.16 0.38
CA ALA A 5 16.09 -19.74 0.74
C ALA A 5 15.57 -18.86 -0.40
N HIS A 6 15.95 -19.15 -1.66
CA HIS A 6 15.43 -18.42 -2.81
C HIS A 6 13.93 -18.64 -2.99
N ALA A 7 13.45 -19.88 -2.80
CA ALA A 7 12.02 -20.20 -2.83
C ALA A 7 11.25 -19.46 -1.73
N LEU A 8 11.77 -19.45 -0.49
CA LEU A 8 11.17 -18.72 0.63
C LEU A 8 11.20 -17.20 0.44
N SER A 9 12.28 -16.63 -0.12
CA SER A 9 12.35 -15.21 -0.45
C SER A 9 11.38 -14.82 -1.56
N GLY A 10 11.29 -15.62 -2.63
CA GLY A 10 10.33 -15.39 -3.71
C GLY A 10 8.88 -15.52 -3.23
N PHE A 11 8.60 -16.53 -2.41
CA PHE A 11 7.29 -16.70 -1.78
C PHE A 11 6.96 -15.54 -0.83
N GLY A 12 7.90 -15.14 0.03
CA GLY A 12 7.72 -14.00 0.94
C GLY A 12 7.49 -12.68 0.22
N LEU A 13 8.21 -12.44 -0.89
CA LEU A 13 8.00 -11.27 -1.75
C LEU A 13 6.63 -11.31 -2.44
N GLY A 14 6.24 -12.46 -3.02
CA GLY A 14 4.91 -12.63 -3.63
C GLY A 14 3.78 -12.45 -2.62
N PHE A 15 3.94 -13.02 -1.42
CA PHE A 15 2.97 -12.86 -0.33
C PHE A 15 2.87 -11.41 0.16
N SER A 16 3.99 -10.68 0.23
CA SER A 16 4.01 -9.25 0.58
C SER A 16 3.26 -8.39 -0.45
N LEU A 17 3.34 -8.74 -1.74
CA LEU A 17 2.63 -8.01 -2.81
C LEU A 17 1.10 -8.22 -2.76
N ILE A 18 0.65 -9.38 -2.28
CA ILE A 18 -0.78 -9.72 -2.16
C ILE A 18 -1.36 -9.24 -0.82
N ALA A 19 -0.63 -9.44 0.28
CA ALA A 19 -1.07 -9.03 1.62
C ALA A 19 -1.16 -7.51 1.76
N ALA A 20 -0.35 -6.77 1.00
CA ALA A 20 -0.48 -5.32 0.86
C ALA A 20 -1.56 -5.00 -0.18
N ILE A 21 -2.84 -5.22 0.14
CA ILE A 21 -3.90 -4.46 -0.54
C ILE A 21 -3.69 -3.01 -0.15
N GLY A 22 -2.94 -2.28 -0.98
CA GLY A 22 -2.60 -0.88 -0.75
C GLY A 22 -3.86 -0.03 -0.70
N ALA A 23 -3.78 1.11 -0.01
CA ALA A 23 -4.88 2.06 0.07
C ALA A 23 -5.42 2.48 -1.31
N GLN A 24 -4.54 2.55 -2.32
CA GLN A 24 -4.91 2.86 -3.71
C GLN A 24 -5.76 1.75 -4.33
N ASN A 25 -5.37 0.48 -4.16
CA ASN A 25 -6.13 -0.68 -4.66
C ASN A 25 -7.47 -0.86 -3.92
N ALA A 26 -7.51 -0.62 -2.60
CA ALA A 26 -8.75 -0.63 -1.83
C ALA A 26 -9.71 0.50 -2.24
N PHE A 27 -9.17 1.70 -2.55
CA PHE A 27 -9.96 2.83 -3.03
C PHE A 27 -10.57 2.57 -4.41
N ILE A 28 -9.79 2.01 -5.34
CA ILE A 28 -10.29 1.60 -6.66
C ILE A 28 -11.42 0.57 -6.52
N LEU A 29 -11.27 -0.44 -5.65
CA LEU A 29 -12.33 -1.43 -5.38
C LEU A 29 -13.58 -0.78 -4.79
N ARG A 30 -13.42 0.20 -3.88
CA ARG A 30 -14.54 0.92 -3.27
C ARG A 30 -15.29 1.79 -4.27
N GLN A 31 -14.58 2.45 -5.20
CA GLN A 31 -15.20 3.19 -6.30
C GLN A 31 -15.82 2.23 -7.34
N GLY A 32 -15.19 1.08 -7.58
CA GLY A 32 -15.70 -0.02 -8.40
C GLY A 32 -17.07 -0.51 -7.94
N THR A 33 -17.22 -0.78 -6.65
CA THR A 33 -18.51 -1.17 -6.03
C THR A 33 -19.56 -0.05 -6.11
N ARG A 34 -19.15 1.22 -6.02
CA ARG A 34 -20.06 2.38 -6.18
C ARG A 34 -20.39 2.71 -7.64
N ARG A 35 -19.75 2.03 -8.61
CA ARG A 35 -19.90 2.23 -10.07
C ARG A 35 -19.79 3.68 -10.55
N GLU A 36 -19.12 4.54 -9.79
CA GLU A 36 -18.92 5.96 -10.11
C GLU A 36 -17.46 6.20 -10.51
N HIS A 37 -17.23 6.77 -11.70
CA HIS A 37 -15.93 7.32 -12.16
C HIS A 37 -14.70 6.38 -12.04
N VAL A 38 -14.92 5.07 -12.02
CA VAL A 38 -13.87 4.04 -11.84
C VAL A 38 -12.74 4.21 -12.86
N LEU A 39 -13.08 4.43 -14.13
CA LEU A 39 -12.10 4.58 -15.20
C LEU A 39 -11.15 5.76 -14.95
N VAL A 40 -11.68 6.90 -14.49
CA VAL A 40 -10.88 8.11 -14.22
C VAL A 40 -9.93 7.88 -13.04
N VAL A 41 -10.42 7.25 -11.98
CA VAL A 41 -9.62 6.94 -10.78
C VAL A 41 -8.48 5.97 -11.13
N VAL A 42 -8.79 4.92 -11.89
CA VAL A 42 -7.78 3.94 -12.35
C VAL A 42 -6.72 4.61 -13.21
N LEU A 43 -7.12 5.50 -14.13
CA LEU A 43 -6.18 6.17 -15.03
C LEU A 43 -5.21 7.08 -14.25
N ILE A 44 -5.73 7.85 -13.30
CA ILE A 44 -4.91 8.71 -12.44
C ILE A 44 -3.95 7.88 -11.58
N CYS A 45 -4.40 6.76 -10.99
CA CYS A 45 -3.53 5.89 -10.22
C CYS A 45 -2.44 5.27 -11.11
N ALA A 46 -2.81 4.72 -12.27
CA ALA A 46 -1.87 4.09 -13.17
C ALA A 46 -0.80 5.07 -13.67
N VAL A 47 -1.19 6.29 -14.04
CA VAL A 47 -0.25 7.35 -14.44
C VAL A 47 0.68 7.72 -13.27
N SER A 48 0.13 7.86 -12.07
CA SER A 48 0.93 8.18 -10.87
C SER A 48 1.94 7.08 -10.57
N ASP A 49 1.55 5.81 -10.63
CA ASP A 49 2.43 4.68 -10.40
C ASP A 49 3.54 4.62 -11.46
N VAL A 50 3.22 4.82 -12.74
CA VAL A 50 4.23 4.87 -13.82
C VAL A 50 5.24 5.99 -13.59
N ILE A 51 4.77 7.20 -13.23
CA ILE A 51 5.63 8.35 -12.96
C ILE A 51 6.52 8.08 -11.74
N LEU A 52 5.94 7.61 -10.63
CA LEU A 52 6.67 7.35 -9.39
C LEU A 52 7.68 6.21 -9.54
N ILE A 53 7.32 5.13 -10.23
CA ILE A 53 8.24 4.02 -10.54
C ILE A 53 9.36 4.53 -11.45
N GLY A 54 9.03 5.29 -12.50
CA GLY A 54 10.01 5.85 -13.41
C GLY A 54 11.02 6.76 -12.70
N LEU A 55 10.54 7.69 -11.87
CA LEU A 55 11.39 8.56 -11.05
C LEU A 55 12.21 7.77 -10.02
N GLY A 56 11.61 6.75 -9.41
CA GLY A 56 12.28 5.87 -8.46
C GLY A 56 13.45 5.15 -9.12
N VAL A 57 13.22 4.47 -10.24
CA VAL A 57 14.27 3.71 -10.94
C VAL A 57 15.35 4.64 -11.49
N ALA A 58 14.98 5.79 -12.05
CA ALA A 58 15.95 6.75 -12.60
C ALA A 58 16.77 7.47 -11.51
N GLY A 59 16.18 7.75 -10.34
CA GLY A 59 16.80 8.57 -9.29
C GLY A 59 17.49 7.80 -8.17
N ILE A 60 17.07 6.56 -7.88
CA ILE A 60 17.58 5.78 -6.74
C ILE A 60 19.07 5.47 -6.87
N GLY A 61 19.58 5.21 -8.07
CA GLY A 61 21.01 4.92 -8.27
C GLY A 61 21.92 6.06 -7.81
N ALA A 62 21.62 7.29 -8.26
CA ALA A 62 22.35 8.49 -7.84
C ALA A 62 22.18 8.78 -6.34
N LEU A 63 21.00 8.51 -5.78
CA LEU A 63 20.75 8.72 -4.35
C LEU A 63 21.51 7.72 -3.46
N ILE A 64 21.69 6.47 -3.90
CA ILE A 64 22.47 5.45 -3.20
C ILE A 64 23.94 5.87 -3.09
N GLU A 65 24.52 6.38 -4.18
CA GLU A 65 25.92 6.82 -4.20
C GLU A 65 26.13 8.12 -3.40
N ALA A 66 25.20 9.08 -3.51
CA ALA A 66 25.33 10.38 -2.87
C ALA A 66 25.02 10.36 -1.36
N ALA A 67 24.08 9.52 -0.91
CA ALA A 67 23.59 9.55 0.47
C ALA A 67 23.19 8.14 0.98
N PRO A 68 24.15 7.24 1.23
CA PRO A 68 23.85 5.87 1.69
C PRO A 68 23.12 5.83 3.03
N VAL A 69 23.37 6.81 3.92
CA VAL A 69 22.65 6.93 5.20
C VAL A 69 21.16 7.25 4.98
N ALA A 70 20.81 8.04 3.97
CA ALA A 70 19.42 8.38 3.69
C ALA A 70 18.60 7.14 3.29
N ILE A 71 19.20 6.23 2.50
CA ILE A 71 18.58 4.95 2.13
C ILE A 71 18.25 4.11 3.38
N VAL A 72 19.20 4.02 4.31
CA VAL A 72 19.01 3.26 5.56
C VAL A 72 17.91 3.88 6.41
N VAL A 73 17.92 5.20 6.58
CA VAL A 73 16.91 5.92 7.37
C VAL A 73 15.52 5.75 6.75
N ILE A 74 15.37 5.97 5.44
CA ILE A 74 14.10 5.80 4.73
C ILE A 74 13.60 4.36 4.88
N ARG A 75 14.49 3.37 4.79
CA ARG A 75 14.13 1.96 4.95
C ARG A 75 13.64 1.64 6.36
N ILE A 76 14.33 2.11 7.39
CA ILE A 76 13.93 1.90 8.80
C ILE A 76 12.62 2.61 9.09
N LEU A 77 12.46 3.86 8.64
CA LEU A 77 11.22 4.62 8.78
C LEU A 77 10.05 3.94 8.07
N GLY A 78 10.25 3.50 6.84
CA GLY A 78 9.25 2.74 6.08
C GLY A 78 8.86 1.45 6.79
N ALA A 79 9.84 0.68 7.27
CA ALA A 79 9.57 -0.55 8.03
C ALA A 79 8.78 -0.27 9.32
N ALA A 80 9.16 0.75 10.09
CA ALA A 80 8.45 1.15 11.31
C ALA A 80 7.02 1.60 11.02
N PHE A 81 6.81 2.39 9.97
CA PHE A 81 5.49 2.82 9.53
C PHE A 81 4.61 1.64 9.12
N LEU A 82 5.13 0.73 8.30
CA LEU A 82 4.40 -0.48 7.88
C LEU A 82 4.06 -1.38 9.06
N ALA A 83 5.00 -1.60 10.00
CA ALA A 83 4.76 -2.39 11.20
C ALA A 83 3.68 -1.76 12.09
N GLY A 84 3.72 -0.44 12.29
CA GLY A 84 2.69 0.30 13.02
C GLY A 84 1.32 0.22 12.36
N TYR A 85 1.25 0.39 11.04
CA TYR A 85 0.01 0.25 10.28
C TYR A 85 -0.55 -1.17 10.34
N ALA A 86 0.30 -2.19 10.20
CA ALA A 86 -0.09 -3.59 10.31
C ALA A 86 -0.66 -3.90 11.71
N ALA A 87 -0.01 -3.43 12.77
CA ALA A 87 -0.51 -3.56 14.14
C ALA A 87 -1.89 -2.89 14.29
N LEU A 88 -2.06 -1.66 13.80
CA LEU A 88 -3.35 -0.95 13.84
C LEU A 88 -4.43 -1.69 13.04
N SER A 89 -4.08 -2.25 11.88
CA SER A 89 -5.00 -3.04 11.06
C SER A 89 -5.43 -4.33 11.76
N LEU A 90 -4.50 -5.03 12.41
CA LEU A 90 -4.81 -6.24 13.20
C LEU A 90 -5.71 -5.91 14.40
N LEU A 91 -5.42 -4.81 15.11
CA LEU A 91 -6.27 -4.34 16.21
C LEU A 91 -7.70 -4.04 15.73
N ARG A 92 -7.86 -3.38 14.57
CA ARG A 92 -9.18 -3.11 13.97
C ARG A 92 -9.90 -4.39 13.51
N ALA A 93 -9.17 -5.41 13.09
CA ALA A 93 -9.76 -6.69 12.68
C ALA A 93 -10.27 -7.50 13.88
N VAL A 94 -9.56 -7.43 15.02
CA VAL A 94 -9.91 -8.16 16.25
C VAL A 94 -11.00 -7.43 17.06
N ALA A 95 -11.07 -6.10 16.97
CA ALA A 95 -12.17 -5.30 17.52
C ALA A 95 -13.02 -4.72 16.38
N PRO A 96 -13.91 -5.51 15.76
CA PRO A 96 -14.87 -5.00 14.79
C PRO A 96 -15.83 -4.08 15.53
N GLN A 97 -15.50 -2.80 15.58
CA GLN A 97 -16.44 -1.73 15.82
C GLN A 97 -17.43 -1.77 14.66
N GLY A 98 -18.47 -2.60 14.83
CA GLY A 98 -19.44 -2.89 13.80
C GLY A 98 -20.07 -1.61 13.32
N LEU A 99 -19.81 -1.23 12.07
CA LEU A 99 -20.63 -0.38 11.18
C LEU A 99 -21.46 0.77 11.79
N ALA A 100 -21.06 1.34 12.93
CA ALA A 100 -21.78 2.42 13.63
C ALA A 100 -21.62 3.79 12.95
N ALA A 101 -21.53 3.80 11.62
CA ALA A 101 -21.41 4.99 10.79
C ALA A 101 -22.26 4.87 9.50
N ALA A 102 -23.48 4.32 9.62
CA ALA A 102 -24.52 4.42 8.59
C ALA A 102 -25.94 4.60 9.17
N ALA A 103 -26.06 5.14 10.38
CA ALA A 103 -27.36 5.42 11.01
C ALA A 103 -27.59 6.91 11.36
N SER A 104 -26.81 7.82 10.77
CA SER A 104 -27.00 9.27 10.93
C SER A 104 -27.03 9.99 9.58
N ALA A 105 -27.98 9.60 8.74
CA ALA A 105 -28.55 10.52 7.76
C ALA A 105 -30.03 10.72 8.12
N PRO A 106 -30.40 11.84 8.77
CA PRO A 106 -31.80 12.25 8.79
C PRO A 106 -32.20 12.53 7.35
N ARG A 107 -33.19 11.81 6.82
CA ARG A 107 -33.93 12.31 5.64
C ARG A 107 -34.70 13.55 6.08
N ALA A 108 -34.18 14.71 5.72
CA ALA A 108 -34.95 15.90 5.41
C ALA A 108 -34.78 16.08 3.88
N LEU A 109 -35.80 16.18 3.03
CA LEU A 109 -37.22 16.50 3.18
C LEU A 109 -38.06 15.48 2.39
#